data_AF-A0A383R9X6-F1
#
_entry.id   AF-A0A383R9X6-F1
#
_cell.length_a   1.000
_cell.length_b   1.000
_cell.length_c   1.000
_cell.angle_alpha   90.00
_cell.angle_beta   90.00
_cell.angle_gamma   90.00
#
_symmetry.space_group_name_H-M   'P 1'
#
loop_
_entity.id
_entity.type
_entity.pdbx_description
1 polymer ?
#
loop_
_entity_poly.entity_id
_entity_poly.type
_entity_poly.pdbx_seq_one_letter_code
_entity_poly.pdbx_strand_id
1 'polypeptide(L)'
;MTFLLLMAGAAVNTIQCVFIGGFVFIGFFFYLVGLAPTNSPQQRFSPDKIKFTLSVFFTLSILILYAIITYWNARTGGMLAFERPDSTDAYVMQAKKLALWGTVQSAYAPIAFLWLLPRVIGEVIIDKKHIWIISAGSLLTIAGGGTAWLTSV
;
A
#
# COMPACT_ATOMS: atom_id res chain seq x y z
N MET A 1 18.27 14.46 12.13
CA MET A 1 17.00 13.84 12.55
C MET A 1 16.07 13.59 11.37
N THR A 2 15.76 14.61 10.55
CA THR A 2 14.91 14.50 9.33
C THR A 2 15.35 13.38 8.38
N PHE A 3 16.65 13.31 8.06
CA PHE A 3 17.21 12.26 7.20
C PHE A 3 16.90 10.84 7.69
N LEU A 4 17.06 10.57 8.99
CA LEU A 4 16.78 9.26 9.58
C LEU A 4 15.29 8.92 9.52
N LEU A 5 14.40 9.90 9.72
CA LEU A 5 12.95 9.69 9.61
C LEU A 5 12.52 9.39 8.17
N LEU A 6 13.05 10.14 7.20
CA LEU A 6 12.78 9.92 5.77
C LEU A 6 13.28 8.55 5.31
N MET A 7 14.50 8.17 5.71
CA MET A 7 15.06 6.84 5.42
C MET A 7 14.25 5.71 6.07
N ALA A 8 13.95 5.82 7.36
CA ALA A 8 13.19 4.80 8.07
C ALA A 8 11.78 4.65 7.48
N GLY A 9 11.11 5.77 7.18
CA GLY A 9 9.83 5.79 6.50
C GLY A 9 9.90 5.13 5.12
N ALA A 10 10.93 5.45 4.33
CA ALA A 10 11.11 4.84 3.01
C ALA A 10 11.38 3.34 3.08
N ALA A 11 12.22 2.89 4.02
CA ALA A 11 12.53 1.49 4.23
C ALA A 11 11.30 0.68 4.65
N VAL A 12 10.54 1.16 5.66
CA VAL A 12 9.33 0.46 6.12
C VAL A 12 8.28 0.38 5.02
N ASN A 13 8.07 1.46 4.26
CA ASN A 13 7.13 1.43 3.14
C ASN A 13 7.59 0.53 1.98
N THR A 14 8.89 0.42 1.75
CA THR A 14 9.45 -0.52 0.76
C THR A 14 9.15 -1.96 1.19
N ILE A 15 9.39 -2.29 2.46
CA ILE A 15 9.10 -3.61 3.02
C ILE A 15 7.60 -3.93 2.85
N GLN A 16 6.72 -3.02 3.24
CA GLN A 16 5.27 -3.20 3.07
C GLN A 16 4.86 -3.39 1.61
N CYS A 17 5.42 -2.58 0.70
CA CYS A 17 5.16 -2.67 -0.73
C CYS A 17 5.59 -4.04 -1.31
N VAL A 18 6.76 -4.54 -0.91
CA VAL A 18 7.26 -5.85 -1.35
C VAL A 18 6.39 -6.98 -0.82
N PHE A 19 6.03 -6.96 0.47
CA PHE A 19 5.15 -7.98 1.05
C PHE A 19 3.80 -8.03 0.34
N ILE A 20 3.18 -6.88 0.12
CA ILE A 20 1.85 -6.81 -0.52
C ILE A 20 1.92 -7.13 -1.99
N GLY A 21 2.98 -6.69 -2.69
CA GLY A 21 3.26 -7.13 -4.05
C GLY A 21 3.39 -8.65 -4.17
N GLY A 22 4.05 -9.29 -3.19
CA GLY A 22 4.11 -10.75 -3.08
C GLY A 22 2.74 -11.40 -2.92
N PHE A 23 1.88 -10.87 -2.05
CA PHE A 23 0.51 -11.37 -1.89
C PHE A 23 -0.34 -11.20 -3.15
N VAL A 24 -0.22 -10.06 -3.84
CA VAL A 24 -0.90 -9.82 -5.12
C VAL A 24 -0.44 -10.84 -6.16
N PHE A 25 0.86 -11.08 -6.27
CA PHE A 25 1.42 -12.05 -7.20
C PHE A 25 0.93 -13.46 -6.90
N ILE A 26 1.09 -13.94 -5.66
CA ILE A 26 0.65 -15.27 -5.23
C ILE A 26 -0.86 -15.43 -5.45
N GLY A 27 -1.67 -14.45 -5.02
CA GLY A 27 -3.12 -14.48 -5.19
C GLY A 27 -3.55 -14.54 -6.65
N PHE A 28 -2.87 -13.81 -7.53
CA PHE A 28 -3.12 -13.86 -8.97
C PHE A 28 -2.74 -15.22 -9.58
N PHE A 29 -1.62 -15.81 -9.19
CA PHE A 29 -1.22 -17.15 -9.64
C PHE A 29 -2.25 -18.22 -9.22
N PHE A 30 -2.70 -18.20 -7.97
CA PHE A 30 -3.74 -19.13 -7.51
C PHE A 30 -5.08 -18.92 -8.22
N TYR A 31 -5.43 -17.68 -8.56
CA TYR A 31 -6.60 -17.39 -9.38
C TYR A 31 -6.51 -18.02 -10.77
N LEU A 32 -5.35 -17.91 -11.44
CA LEU A 32 -5.12 -18.54 -12.75
C LEU A 32 -5.21 -20.06 -12.69
N VAL A 33 -4.64 -20.69 -11.65
CA VAL A 33 -4.70 -22.14 -11.46
C VAL A 33 -6.12 -22.60 -11.10
N GLY A 34 -6.84 -21.83 -10.27
CA GLY A 34 -8.21 -22.14 -9.84
C GLY A 34 -9.26 -21.93 -10.93
N LEU A 35 -8.94 -21.17 -11.99
CA LEU A 35 -9.71 -21.09 -13.23
C LEU A 35 -9.53 -22.39 -14.04
N ALA A 36 -10.17 -23.48 -13.60
CA ALA A 36 -10.21 -24.74 -14.35
C ALA A 36 -10.72 -24.51 -15.79
N PRO A 37 -10.18 -25.23 -16.80
CA PRO A 37 -10.54 -25.02 -18.19
C PRO A 37 -12.03 -25.26 -18.41
N THR A 38 -12.74 -24.22 -18.83
CA THR A 38 -14.15 -24.28 -19.19
C THR A 38 -14.30 -24.71 -20.64
N ASN A 39 -14.67 -25.97 -20.85
CA ASN A 39 -14.93 -26.52 -22.19
C ASN A 39 -16.26 -26.04 -22.80
N SER A 40 -17.07 -25.26 -22.09
CA SER A 40 -18.32 -24.70 -22.62
C SER A 40 -18.58 -23.25 -22.18
N PRO A 41 -19.14 -22.40 -23.07
CA PRO A 41 -19.41 -20.99 -22.79
C PRO A 41 -20.48 -20.78 -21.70
N GLN A 42 -21.44 -21.70 -21.54
CA GLN A 42 -22.44 -21.65 -20.45
C GLN A 42 -21.82 -21.88 -19.06
N GLN A 43 -20.73 -22.66 -18.97
CA GLN A 43 -20.03 -22.90 -17.71
C GLN A 43 -18.99 -21.81 -17.38
N ARG A 44 -18.77 -20.85 -18.31
CA ARG A 44 -17.90 -19.68 -18.15
C ARG A 44 -18.57 -18.56 -17.36
N PHE A 45 -19.90 -18.46 -17.41
CA PHE A 45 -20.72 -17.45 -16.73
C PHE A 45 -21.59 -18.02 -15.60
N SER A 46 -21.10 -19.08 -14.92
CA SER A 46 -21.76 -19.55 -13.70
C SER A 46 -21.72 -18.45 -12.62
N PRO A 47 -22.83 -18.19 -11.90
CA PRO A 47 -22.87 -17.18 -10.84
C PRO A 47 -21.77 -17.39 -9.77
N ASP A 48 -21.40 -18.63 -9.49
CA ASP A 48 -20.34 -18.96 -8.53
C ASP A 48 -18.96 -18.52 -9.04
N LYS A 49 -18.69 -18.68 -10.34
CA LYS A 49 -17.45 -18.21 -10.96
C LYS A 49 -17.38 -16.70 -11.01
N ILE A 50 -18.51 -16.05 -11.32
CA ILE A 50 -18.59 -14.59 -11.30
C ILE A 50 -18.32 -14.08 -9.88
N LYS A 51 -18.94 -14.67 -8.86
CA LYS A 51 -18.72 -14.29 -7.46
C LYS A 51 -17.27 -14.50 -7.02
N PHE A 52 -16.65 -15.63 -7.41
CA PHE A 52 -15.25 -15.92 -7.13
C PHE A 52 -14.31 -14.91 -7.83
N THR A 53 -14.46 -14.71 -9.14
CA THR A 53 -13.66 -13.74 -9.90
C THR A 53 -13.81 -12.33 -9.34
N LEU A 54 -15.03 -11.92 -8.98
CA LEU A 54 -15.30 -10.60 -8.43
C LEU A 54 -14.63 -10.44 -7.05
N SER A 55 -14.71 -11.45 -6.18
CA SER A 55 -14.06 -11.44 -4.87
C SER A 55 -12.53 -11.33 -4.99
N VAL A 56 -11.92 -12.12 -5.89
CA VAL A 56 -10.49 -12.04 -6.17
C VAL A 56 -10.13 -10.66 -6.74
N PHE A 57 -10.91 -10.16 -7.69
CA PHE A 57 -10.68 -8.85 -8.31
C PHE A 57 -10.72 -7.71 -7.28
N PHE A 58 -11.72 -7.68 -6.40
CA PHE A 58 -11.81 -6.70 -5.32
C PHE A 58 -10.65 -6.82 -4.34
N THR A 59 -10.29 -8.04 -3.95
CA THR A 59 -9.15 -8.32 -3.07
C THR A 59 -7.85 -7.78 -3.66
N LEU A 60 -7.55 -8.14 -4.91
CA LEU A 60 -6.35 -7.68 -5.60
C LEU A 60 -6.36 -6.15 -5.78
N SER A 61 -7.51 -5.55 -6.10
CA SER A 61 -7.63 -4.09 -6.24
C SER A 61 -7.32 -3.37 -4.93
N ILE A 62 -7.83 -3.85 -3.79
CA ILE A 62 -7.56 -3.27 -2.47
C ILE A 62 -6.06 -3.30 -2.17
N LEU A 63 -5.42 -4.46 -2.42
CA LEU A 63 -4.00 -4.66 -2.17
C LEU A 63 -3.11 -3.85 -3.13
N ILE A 64 -3.47 -3.77 -4.42
CA ILE A 64 -2.75 -2.97 -5.42
C ILE A 64 -2.81 -1.49 -5.05
N LEU A 65 -3.96 -0.97 -4.65
CA LEU A 65 -4.07 0.42 -4.18
C LEU A 65 -3.18 0.68 -2.96
N TYR A 66 -3.14 -0.25 -2.00
CA TYR A 66 -2.23 -0.12 -0.86
C TYR A 66 -0.75 -0.15 -1.29
N ALA A 67 -0.40 -1.02 -2.23
CA ALA A 67 0.95 -1.10 -2.77
C ALA A 67 1.34 0.19 -3.51
N ILE A 68 0.43 0.81 -4.25
CA ILE A 68 0.66 2.11 -4.90
C ILE A 68 0.95 3.19 -3.86
N ILE A 69 0.16 3.25 -2.78
CA ILE A 69 0.36 4.24 -1.70
C ILE A 69 1.74 4.05 -1.06
N THR A 70 2.08 2.82 -0.67
CA THR A 70 3.37 2.54 -0.02
C THR A 70 4.56 2.75 -0.97
N TYR A 71 4.42 2.43 -2.26
CA TYR A 71 5.42 2.74 -3.28
C TYR A 71 5.67 4.25 -3.39
N TRP A 72 4.62 5.07 -3.46
CA TRP A 72 4.78 6.53 -3.54
C TRP A 72 5.39 7.12 -2.27
N ASN A 73 5.07 6.59 -1.10
CA ASN A 73 5.71 6.95 0.17
C ASN A 73 7.19 6.59 0.19
N ALA A 74 7.53 5.37 -0.24
CA ALA A 74 8.91 4.92 -0.33
C ALA A 74 9.73 5.77 -1.31
N ARG A 75 9.19 6.00 -2.51
CA ARG A 75 9.85 6.79 -3.56
C ARG A 75 10.06 8.24 -3.14
N THR A 76 9.01 8.88 -2.61
CA THR A 76 9.09 10.31 -2.23
C THR A 76 9.96 10.49 -0.98
N GLY A 77 9.88 9.59 0.00
CA GLY A 77 10.76 9.59 1.16
C GLY A 77 12.22 9.36 0.80
N GLY A 78 12.50 8.41 -0.11
CA GLY A 78 13.84 8.15 -0.63
C GLY A 78 14.42 9.33 -1.40
N MET A 79 13.63 9.94 -2.30
CA MET A 79 14.05 11.14 -3.03
C MET A 79 14.40 12.29 -2.08
N LEU A 80 13.55 12.58 -1.09
CA LEU A 80 13.82 13.63 -0.11
C LEU A 80 15.03 13.34 0.80
N ALA A 81 15.37 12.07 1.01
CA ALA A 81 16.52 11.65 1.82
C ALA A 81 17.84 11.71 1.04
N PHE A 82 17.86 11.24 -0.21
CA PHE A 82 19.09 10.99 -0.97
C PHE A 82 19.26 11.87 -2.21
N GLU A 83 18.17 12.29 -2.84
CA GLU A 83 18.14 13.04 -4.10
C GLU A 83 17.39 14.36 -3.89
N ARG A 84 17.84 15.15 -2.92
CA ARG A 84 17.21 16.41 -2.53
C ARG A 84 17.08 17.32 -3.77
N PRO A 85 15.87 17.77 -4.17
CA PRO A 85 15.69 18.69 -5.29
C PRO A 85 16.49 19.98 -5.11
N ASP A 86 17.03 20.50 -6.21
CA ASP A 86 17.91 21.69 -6.22
C ASP A 86 17.18 22.97 -5.81
N SER A 87 15.85 23.02 -6.01
CA SER A 87 15.03 24.16 -5.58
C SER A 87 14.33 23.87 -4.25
N THR A 88 14.43 24.83 -3.33
CA THR A 88 13.76 24.79 -2.02
C THR A 88 12.24 24.64 -2.17
N ASP A 89 11.63 25.29 -3.16
CA ASP A 89 10.20 25.17 -3.43
C ASP A 89 9.79 23.75 -3.84
N ALA A 90 10.59 23.09 -4.68
CA ALA A 90 10.34 21.70 -5.05
C ALA A 90 10.52 20.75 -3.85
N TYR A 91 11.52 21.00 -3.00
CA TYR A 91 11.71 20.23 -1.77
C TYR A 91 10.51 20.35 -0.83
N VAL A 92 10.05 21.58 -0.56
CA VAL A 92 8.90 21.85 0.32
C VAL A 92 7.61 21.22 -0.25
N MET A 93 7.40 21.33 -1.56
CA MET A 93 6.24 20.70 -2.21
C MET A 93 6.25 19.17 -2.05
N GLN A 94 7.41 18.54 -2.25
CA GLN A 94 7.55 17.09 -2.06
C GLN A 94 7.39 16.68 -0.59
N ALA A 95 7.91 17.48 0.35
CA ALA A 95 7.76 17.21 1.79
C ALA A 95 6.29 17.26 2.24
N LYS A 96 5.53 18.26 1.78
CA LYS A 96 4.07 18.35 1.99
C LYS A 96 3.34 17.15 1.37
N LYS A 97 3.71 16.80 0.14
CA LYS A 97 3.15 15.63 -0.56
C LYS A 97 3.41 14.34 0.20
N LEU A 98 4.61 14.15 0.76
CA LEU A 98 4.96 12.99 1.56
C LEU A 98 4.09 12.91 2.83
N ALA A 99 3.95 14.03 3.56
CA ALA A 99 3.10 14.07 4.75
C ALA A 99 1.63 13.71 4.41
N LEU A 100 1.10 14.26 3.31
CA LEU A 100 -0.25 13.96 2.84
C LEU A 100 -0.41 12.48 2.48
N TRP A 101 0.54 11.88 1.76
CA TRP A 101 0.47 10.45 1.43
C TRP A 101 0.61 9.56 2.67
N GLY A 102 1.37 9.97 3.68
CA GLY A 102 1.39 9.30 4.99
C GLY A 102 0.01 9.31 5.66
N THR A 103 -0.72 10.42 5.60
CA THR A 103 -2.10 10.51 6.08
C THR A 103 -3.05 9.63 5.26
N VAL A 104 -2.92 9.64 3.93
CA VAL A 104 -3.72 8.77 3.04
C VAL A 104 -3.47 7.30 3.37
N GLN A 105 -2.22 6.90 3.60
CA GLN A 105 -1.88 5.54 4.03
C GLN A 105 -2.53 5.19 5.37
N SER A 106 -2.46 6.09 6.35
CA SER A 106 -3.04 5.91 7.68
C SER A 106 -4.56 5.75 7.63
N ALA A 107 -5.25 6.51 6.78
CA ALA A 107 -6.69 6.41 6.59
C ALA A 107 -7.08 5.16 5.78
N TYR A 108 -6.33 4.84 4.72
CA TYR A 108 -6.66 3.74 3.81
C TYR A 108 -6.40 2.37 4.45
N ALA A 109 -5.33 2.21 5.22
CA ALA A 109 -4.98 0.96 5.90
C ALA A 109 -6.14 0.32 6.69
N PRO A 110 -6.80 0.99 7.66
CA PRO A 110 -7.90 0.39 8.41
C PRO A 110 -9.11 0.12 7.52
N ILE A 111 -9.43 1.01 6.57
CA ILE A 111 -10.54 0.82 5.63
C ILE A 111 -10.29 -0.43 4.78
N ALA A 112 -9.08 -0.58 4.24
CA ALA A 112 -8.69 -1.71 3.41
C ALA A 112 -8.73 -3.01 4.21
N PHE A 113 -7.99 -3.09 5.32
CA PHE A 113 -7.70 -4.37 5.98
C PHE A 113 -8.71 -4.77 7.06
N LEU A 114 -9.32 -3.81 7.77
CA LEU A 114 -10.30 -4.13 8.82
C LEU A 114 -11.74 -4.10 8.32
N TRP A 115 -12.01 -3.43 7.20
CA TRP A 115 -13.39 -3.24 6.73
C TRP A 115 -13.68 -3.84 5.36
N LEU A 116 -12.90 -3.51 4.33
CA LEU A 116 -13.13 -4.00 2.97
C LEU A 116 -12.74 -5.46 2.80
N LEU A 117 -11.50 -5.81 3.16
CA LEU A 117 -10.96 -7.15 2.96
C LEU A 117 -11.82 -8.23 3.66
N PRO A 118 -12.26 -8.04 4.93
CA PRO A 118 -13.07 -9.04 5.59
C PRO A 118 -14.45 -9.27 4.96
N ARG A 119 -15.01 -8.24 4.31
CA ARG A 119 -16.28 -8.37 3.56
C ARG A 119 -16.14 -9.18 2.28
N VAL A 120 -14.93 -9.24 1.71
CA VAL A 120 -14.68 -9.87 0.41
C VAL A 120 -14.25 -11.33 0.54
N ILE A 121 -13.38 -11.64 1.51
CA ILE A 121 -12.79 -12.98 1.68
C ILE A 121 -13.12 -13.67 3.00
N GLY A 122 -13.93 -13.05 3.88
CA GLY A 122 -14.23 -13.56 5.22
C GLY A 122 -13.23 -13.08 6.26
N GLU A 123 -13.21 -13.68 7.45
CA GLU A 123 -12.36 -13.20 8.56
C GLU A 123 -10.87 -13.11 8.17
N VAL A 124 -10.32 -11.90 8.27
CA VAL A 124 -8.90 -11.64 8.08
C VAL A 124 -8.27 -11.47 9.47
N ILE A 125 -7.44 -12.43 9.87
CA ILE A 125 -6.71 -12.36 11.13
C ILE A 125 -5.53 -11.42 10.95
N ILE A 126 -5.63 -10.21 11.50
CA ILE A 126 -4.55 -9.24 11.51
C ILE A 126 -3.93 -9.20 12.89
N ASP A 127 -2.76 -9.83 13.02
CA ASP A 127 -2.01 -9.75 14.28
C ASP A 127 -1.59 -8.32 14.60
N LYS A 128 -1.41 -8.05 15.90
CA LYS A 128 -0.87 -6.79 16.41
C LYS A 128 0.43 -6.37 15.69
N LYS A 129 1.29 -7.32 15.32
CA LYS A 129 2.54 -7.06 14.57
C LYS A 129 2.28 -6.38 13.22
N HIS A 130 1.28 -6.84 12.47
CA HIS A 130 0.92 -6.25 11.18
C HIS A 130 0.39 -4.82 11.35
N ILE A 131 -0.47 -4.60 12.35
CA ILE A 131 -0.98 -3.27 12.69
C ILE A 131 0.16 -2.32 13.05
N TRP A 132 1.12 -2.78 13.85
CA TRP A 132 2.30 -1.99 14.23
C TRP A 132 3.16 -1.63 13.01
N ILE A 133 3.43 -2.58 12.12
CA ILE A 133 4.23 -2.33 10.91
C ILE A 133 3.53 -1.31 10.00
N ILE A 134 2.23 -1.49 9.75
CA ILE A 134 1.41 -0.58 8.94
C ILE A 134 1.42 0.83 9.54
N SER A 135 1.15 0.93 10.85
CA SER A 135 1.13 2.19 11.59
C SER A 135 2.49 2.86 11.55
N ALA A 136 3.58 2.11 11.78
CA ALA A 136 4.94 2.64 11.74
C ALA A 136 5.29 3.25 10.37
N GLY A 137 4.92 2.58 9.27
CA GLY A 137 5.12 3.12 7.93
C GLY A 137 4.42 4.47 7.74
N SER A 138 3.16 4.56 8.14
CA SER A 138 2.40 5.82 8.03
C SER A 138 2.94 6.93 8.94
N LEU A 139 3.24 6.63 10.21
CA LEU A 139 3.73 7.61 11.19
C LEU A 139 5.11 8.13 10.83
N LEU A 140 6.03 7.27 10.41
CA LEU A 140 7.37 7.68 9.97
C LEU A 140 7.30 8.54 8.69
N THR A 141 6.35 8.24 7.80
CA THR A 141 6.12 9.04 6.59
C THR A 141 5.57 10.43 6.93
N ILE A 142 4.56 10.51 7.79
CA ILE A 142 3.99 11.78 8.26
C ILE A 142 5.06 12.60 8.98
N ALA A 143 5.78 11.99 9.92
CA ALA A 143 6.84 12.66 10.67
C ALA A 143 8.01 13.08 9.76
N GLY A 144 8.44 12.21 8.83
CA GLY A 144 9.48 12.52 7.87
C GLY A 144 9.11 13.68 6.95
N GLY A 145 7.91 13.65 6.35
CA GLY A 145 7.43 14.74 5.50
C GLY A 145 7.17 16.03 6.27
N GLY A 146 6.58 15.94 7.48
CA GLY A 146 6.31 17.08 8.35
C GLY A 146 7.58 17.75 8.85
N THR A 147 8.56 16.99 9.32
CA THR A 147 9.86 17.54 9.74
C THR A 147 10.62 18.15 8.56
N ALA A 148 10.66 17.48 7.41
CA ALA A 148 11.27 18.02 6.19
C ALA A 148 10.64 19.34 5.76
N TRP A 149 9.32 19.45 5.85
CA TRP A 149 8.61 20.70 5.56
C TRP A 149 8.97 21.79 6.57
N LEU A 150 8.85 21.52 7.87
CA LEU A 150 9.07 22.51 8.94
C LEU A 150 10.52 23.02 9.00
N THR A 151 11.51 22.18 8.66
CA THR A 151 12.93 22.59 8.66
C THR A 151 13.35 23.34 7.39
N SER A 152 12.44 23.49 6.42
CA SER A 152 12.71 24.15 5.14
C SER A 152 12.02 25.52 5.00
N VAL A 153 11.31 25.94 6.04
CA VAL A 153 10.74 27.28 6.22
C VAL A 153 11.67 28.04 7.17
#